data_AF-A0A8J8BLN5-F1
#
_entry.id   AF-A0A8J8BLN5-F1
#
_cell.length_a   1.000
_cell.length_b   1.000
_cell.length_c   1.000
_cell.angle_alpha   90.00
_cell.angle_beta   90.00
_cell.angle_gamma   90.00
#
_symmetry.space_group_name_H-M   'P 1'
#
loop_
_entity.id
_entity.type
_entity.pdbx_description
1 polymer ?
#
loop_
_entity_poly.entity_id
_entity_poly.type
_entity_poly.pdbx_seq_one_letter_code
_entity_poly.pdbx_strand_id
1 'polypeptide(L)'
;SLKQWQDNVGHFCEGNSRLTLVVSTAFAAPLLSLIGEENGGIHIHGNSSEGKTTALRIACSIYGAPSIMCSWRATSNGLEGVAALYNDALLCLDEISQVLPHAAGEIAYMIANGRGKSRAKRNGDTKPTKRWNVLFLSSGEMSLADHMEDAGKKTRAGQETRLVNIPADTGAHGIFDTLHDYDDGAQLADALTSSCAQYYGTPIRVFLQKLVDAPLDKLQKNFKQFCKDFMEEHVPKDSSGQVKRVGRRFSLIAAAGELATSLRITGWKEGDATKAAVICYNDWIKYRGGTGQQEEKVVLSQIKHFFEQHGESRFTPLNTDSQYPSKTINRAGYRKMNEDGQEDFYVLPESFKTDICHGLDHKFVANVLLKHGLLIPDSTGRTTRAERAPWAKKSTTRVYCISARILENYINEM
;
A
#
# COMPACT_ATOMS: atom_id res chain seq x y z
N SER A 1 12.26 -32.04 -12.71
CA SER A 1 13.59 -31.76 -12.13
C SER A 1 13.78 -30.25 -12.01
N LEU A 2 14.84 -29.76 -11.33
CA LEU A 2 15.09 -28.33 -11.23
C LEU A 2 15.33 -27.69 -12.60
N LYS A 3 16.14 -28.34 -13.44
CA LYS A 3 16.43 -27.86 -14.79
C LYS A 3 15.18 -27.74 -15.66
N GLN A 4 14.26 -28.71 -15.59
CA GLN A 4 12.98 -28.60 -16.28
C GLN A 4 12.14 -27.40 -15.80
N TRP A 5 12.13 -27.13 -14.49
CA TRP A 5 11.43 -25.94 -13.99
C TRP A 5 12.10 -24.64 -14.48
N GLN A 6 13.43 -24.58 -14.48
CA GLN A 6 14.18 -23.43 -14.99
C GLN A 6 13.86 -23.16 -16.47
N ASP A 7 13.89 -24.21 -17.30
CA ASP A 7 13.73 -24.07 -18.75
C ASP A 7 12.27 -23.77 -19.16
N ASN A 8 11.28 -24.20 -18.38
CA ASN A 8 9.86 -24.10 -18.76
C ASN A 8 9.06 -23.08 -17.93
N VAL A 9 9.62 -22.55 -16.83
CA VAL A 9 8.94 -21.59 -15.94
C VAL A 9 9.89 -20.46 -15.52
N GLY A 10 11.06 -20.82 -14.98
CA GLY A 10 12.01 -19.85 -14.41
C GLY A 10 12.53 -18.83 -15.42
N HIS A 11 12.85 -19.27 -16.64
CA HIS A 11 13.41 -18.42 -17.70
C HIS A 11 12.47 -17.27 -18.09
N PHE A 12 11.16 -17.51 -18.16
CA PHE A 12 10.17 -16.49 -18.51
C PHE A 12 10.04 -15.38 -17.45
N CYS A 13 10.55 -15.59 -16.23
CA CYS A 13 10.59 -14.53 -15.23
C CYS A 13 11.67 -13.48 -15.57
N GLU A 14 12.75 -13.86 -16.27
CA GLU A 14 13.81 -12.92 -16.66
C GLU A 14 13.22 -11.80 -17.52
N GLY A 15 13.52 -10.55 -17.16
CA GLY A 15 12.94 -9.37 -17.81
C GLY A 15 11.50 -9.04 -17.40
N ASN A 16 10.77 -9.94 -16.75
CA ASN A 16 9.39 -9.71 -16.28
C ASN A 16 9.38 -9.36 -14.77
N SER A 17 9.17 -8.09 -14.45
CA SER A 17 9.24 -7.49 -13.12
C SER A 17 8.24 -8.13 -12.13
N ARG A 18 6.98 -8.28 -12.53
CA ARG A 18 5.93 -8.87 -11.67
C ARG A 18 6.17 -10.36 -11.43
N LEU A 19 6.58 -11.09 -12.46
CA LEU A 19 6.89 -12.52 -12.35
C LEU A 19 8.09 -12.78 -11.43
N THR A 20 9.17 -12.03 -11.64
CA THR A 20 10.36 -12.11 -10.79
C THR A 20 10.03 -11.76 -9.35
N LEU A 21 9.20 -10.74 -9.11
CA LEU A 21 8.77 -10.36 -7.77
C LEU A 21 8.00 -11.49 -7.07
N VAL A 22 7.00 -12.10 -7.71
CA VAL A 22 6.19 -13.14 -7.08
C VAL A 22 6.97 -14.41 -6.79
N VAL A 23 7.88 -14.81 -7.68
CA VAL A 23 8.79 -15.93 -7.45
C VAL A 23 9.78 -15.63 -6.33
N SER A 24 10.35 -14.42 -6.30
CA SER A 24 11.24 -13.99 -5.21
C SER A 24 10.50 -13.95 -3.87
N THR A 25 9.22 -13.58 -3.86
CA THR A 25 8.35 -13.61 -2.67
C THR A 25 8.16 -15.04 -2.16
N ALA A 26 8.06 -16.02 -3.07
CA ALA A 26 7.99 -17.44 -2.71
C ALA A 26 9.27 -17.88 -1.96
N PHE A 27 10.44 -17.47 -2.44
CA PHE A 27 11.72 -17.77 -1.76
C PHE A 27 11.94 -16.98 -0.47
N ALA A 28 11.29 -15.82 -0.32
CA ALA A 28 11.37 -15.00 0.89
C ALA A 28 10.58 -15.58 2.08
N ALA A 29 9.48 -16.31 1.82
CA ALA A 29 8.62 -16.87 2.85
C ALA A 29 9.35 -17.69 3.93
N PRO A 30 10.25 -18.65 3.61
CA PRO A 30 10.98 -19.42 4.63
C PRO A 30 12.06 -18.62 5.36
N LEU A 31 12.39 -17.41 4.89
CA LEU A 31 13.43 -16.57 5.49
C LEU A 31 12.86 -15.59 6.52
N LEU A 32 11.54 -15.46 6.59
CA LEU A 32 10.88 -14.43 7.37
C LEU A 32 11.18 -14.56 8.87
N SER A 33 11.07 -15.78 9.41
CA SER A 33 11.42 -16.08 10.80
C SER A 33 12.92 -15.97 11.07
N LEU A 34 13.77 -16.31 10.08
CA LEU A 34 15.23 -16.23 10.20
C LEU A 34 15.74 -14.79 10.35
N ILE A 35 15.06 -13.84 9.71
CA ILE A 35 15.47 -12.43 9.70
C ILE A 35 14.70 -11.62 10.75
N GLY A 36 13.55 -12.14 11.21
CA GLY A 36 12.69 -11.48 12.18
C GLY A 36 11.83 -10.38 11.57
N GLU A 37 11.53 -10.49 10.27
CA GLU A 37 10.62 -9.57 9.57
C GLU A 37 9.15 -9.93 9.84
N GLU A 38 8.26 -8.97 9.61
CA GLU A 38 6.83 -9.14 9.86
C GLU A 38 6.12 -9.90 8.73
N ASN A 39 5.05 -10.62 9.08
CA ASN A 39 4.06 -11.14 8.15
C ASN A 39 3.55 -10.03 7.21
N GLY A 40 3.10 -10.41 6.01
CA GLY A 40 2.52 -9.46 5.08
C GLY A 40 2.31 -10.05 3.69
N GLY A 41 1.81 -9.24 2.78
CA GLY A 41 1.53 -9.70 1.43
C GLY A 41 1.71 -8.66 0.35
N ILE A 42 1.69 -9.16 -0.88
CA ILE A 42 1.61 -8.40 -2.12
C ILE A 42 0.28 -8.76 -2.78
N HIS A 43 -0.46 -7.75 -3.19
CA HIS A 43 -1.69 -7.88 -3.93
C HIS A 43 -1.51 -7.32 -5.34
N ILE A 44 -1.63 -8.18 -6.34
CA ILE A 44 -1.58 -7.77 -7.74
C ILE A 44 -3.00 -7.42 -8.17
N HIS A 45 -3.22 -6.17 -8.55
CA HIS A 45 -4.54 -5.69 -8.99
C HIS A 45 -4.49 -5.03 -10.37
N GLY A 46 -5.61 -5.05 -11.08
CA GLY A 46 -5.69 -4.54 -12.45
C GLY A 46 -6.83 -5.20 -13.23
N ASN A 47 -7.04 -4.84 -14.49
CA ASN A 47 -8.20 -5.33 -15.23
C ASN A 47 -8.18 -6.85 -15.42
N SER A 48 -9.36 -7.40 -15.72
CA SER A 48 -9.49 -8.81 -16.09
C SER A 48 -8.54 -9.17 -17.24
N SER A 49 -8.07 -10.41 -17.25
CA SER A 49 -7.16 -10.94 -18.30
C SER A 49 -5.76 -10.31 -18.39
N GLU A 50 -5.29 -9.58 -17.37
CA GLU A 50 -3.91 -9.07 -17.31
C GLU A 50 -2.88 -10.09 -16.78
N GLY A 51 -3.24 -11.36 -16.59
CA GLY A 51 -2.32 -12.44 -16.17
C GLY A 51 -2.11 -12.60 -14.66
N LYS A 52 -2.85 -11.87 -13.81
CA LYS A 52 -2.73 -11.90 -12.33
C LYS A 52 -2.73 -13.31 -11.73
N THR A 53 -3.71 -14.14 -12.09
CA THR A 53 -3.80 -15.53 -11.62
C THR A 53 -2.62 -16.37 -12.11
N THR A 54 -2.10 -16.09 -13.32
CA THR A 54 -0.89 -16.75 -13.84
C THR A 54 0.34 -16.43 -12.98
N ALA A 55 0.50 -15.18 -12.52
CA ALA A 55 1.58 -14.83 -11.58
C ALA A 55 1.51 -15.66 -10.28
N LEU A 56 0.31 -15.83 -9.72
CA LEU A 56 0.11 -16.66 -8.52
C LEU A 56 0.46 -18.13 -8.81
N ARG A 57 0.05 -18.69 -9.96
CA ARG A 57 0.40 -20.07 -10.36
C ARG A 57 1.90 -20.29 -10.48
N ILE A 58 2.61 -19.31 -11.06
CA ILE A 58 4.07 -19.35 -11.18
C ILE A 58 4.72 -19.35 -9.79
N ALA A 59 4.24 -18.51 -8.87
CA ALA A 59 4.73 -18.51 -7.49
C ALA A 59 4.43 -19.84 -6.77
N CYS A 60 3.24 -20.40 -6.95
CA CYS A 60 2.86 -21.72 -6.42
C CYS A 60 3.79 -22.84 -6.94
N SER A 61 4.23 -22.76 -8.20
CA SER A 61 5.09 -23.78 -8.81
C SER A 61 6.42 -23.99 -8.05
N ILE A 62 6.87 -23.01 -7.26
CA ILE A 62 8.03 -23.16 -6.37
C ILE A 62 7.79 -24.24 -5.32
N TYR A 63 6.58 -24.30 -4.76
CA TYR A 63 6.20 -25.19 -3.66
C TYR A 63 5.53 -26.48 -4.12
N GLY A 64 4.68 -26.44 -5.14
CA GLY A 64 3.86 -27.60 -5.50
C GLY A 64 2.91 -27.36 -6.66
N ALA A 65 2.00 -28.32 -6.83
CA ALA A 65 1.02 -28.32 -7.91
C ALA A 65 0.11 -27.08 -7.85
N PRO A 66 -0.52 -26.66 -8.96
CA PRO A 66 -1.44 -25.52 -8.98
C PRO A 66 -2.58 -25.59 -7.96
N SER A 67 -2.97 -26.79 -7.50
CA SER A 67 -4.02 -27.01 -6.50
C SER A 67 -3.69 -26.49 -5.10
N ILE A 68 -2.45 -26.07 -4.82
CA ILE A 68 -2.11 -25.42 -3.54
C ILE A 68 -2.62 -23.97 -3.50
N MET A 69 -2.90 -23.36 -4.65
CA MET A 69 -3.48 -22.03 -4.72
C MET A 69 -4.85 -22.03 -4.05
N CYS A 70 -5.05 -21.11 -3.11
CA CYS A 70 -6.28 -20.99 -2.34
C CYS A 70 -7.16 -19.88 -2.94
N SER A 71 -8.47 -19.99 -2.77
CA SER A 71 -9.41 -18.91 -3.12
C SER A 71 -9.66 -18.01 -1.91
N TRP A 72 -9.88 -16.73 -2.15
CA TRP A 72 -10.39 -15.83 -1.11
C TRP A 72 -11.79 -16.23 -0.62
N ARG A 73 -12.59 -16.95 -1.41
CA ARG A 73 -13.96 -17.39 -1.10
C ARG A 73 -14.01 -18.39 0.06
N ALA A 74 -13.80 -17.87 1.27
CA ALA A 74 -13.79 -18.61 2.51
C ALA A 74 -14.22 -17.70 3.67
N THR A 75 -14.64 -18.32 4.77
CA THR A 75 -14.90 -17.56 6.01
C THR A 75 -13.57 -17.18 6.67
N SER A 76 -13.55 -16.13 7.50
CA SER A 76 -12.34 -15.73 8.23
C SER A 76 -11.76 -16.89 9.06
N ASN A 77 -12.61 -17.70 9.71
CA ASN A 77 -12.17 -18.90 10.44
C ASN A 77 -11.56 -19.96 9.51
N GLY A 78 -12.07 -20.10 8.28
CA GLY A 78 -11.49 -20.98 7.27
C GLY A 78 -10.08 -20.53 6.91
N LEU A 79 -9.89 -19.24 6.65
CA LEU A 79 -8.58 -18.67 6.32
C LEU A 79 -7.62 -18.63 7.51
N GLU A 80 -8.08 -18.56 8.77
CA GLU A 80 -7.24 -18.83 9.94
C GLU A 80 -6.67 -20.25 9.91
N GLY A 81 -7.48 -21.22 9.49
CA GLY A 81 -7.06 -22.61 9.31
C GLY A 81 -6.03 -22.76 8.21
N VAL A 82 -6.29 -22.16 7.05
CA VAL A 82 -5.39 -22.16 5.90
C VAL A 82 -4.07 -21.50 6.27
N ALA A 83 -4.06 -20.27 6.80
CA ALA A 83 -2.83 -19.56 7.15
C ALA A 83 -1.93 -20.35 8.11
N ALA A 84 -2.52 -21.07 9.07
CA ALA A 84 -1.76 -21.93 9.98
C ALA A 84 -1.07 -23.14 9.30
N LEU A 85 -1.55 -23.58 8.13
CA LEU A 85 -0.92 -24.64 7.34
C LEU A 85 0.27 -24.14 6.50
N TYR A 86 0.37 -22.82 6.27
CA TYR A 86 1.38 -22.20 5.41
C TYR A 86 2.52 -21.55 6.21
N ASN A 87 2.83 -22.05 7.40
CA ASN A 87 3.92 -21.52 8.22
C ASN A 87 5.28 -21.62 7.52
N ASP A 88 5.97 -20.48 7.42
CA ASP A 88 7.23 -20.30 6.70
C ASP A 88 7.13 -20.77 5.23
N ALA A 89 5.92 -20.73 4.67
CA ALA A 89 5.60 -21.06 3.29
C ALA A 89 4.74 -19.95 2.63
N LEU A 90 4.82 -19.84 1.31
CA LEU A 90 4.04 -18.86 0.57
C LEU A 90 2.56 -19.27 0.52
N LEU A 91 1.67 -18.37 0.96
CA LEU A 91 0.23 -18.53 0.77
C LEU A 91 -0.23 -17.72 -0.45
N CYS A 92 -0.86 -18.35 -1.44
CA CYS A 92 -1.46 -17.64 -2.59
C CYS A 92 -2.98 -17.64 -2.47
N LEU A 93 -3.60 -16.45 -2.51
CA LEU A 93 -5.05 -16.25 -2.41
C LEU A 93 -5.57 -15.55 -3.67
N ASP A 94 -6.31 -16.28 -4.50
CA ASP A 94 -6.83 -15.79 -5.77
C ASP A 94 -8.24 -15.18 -5.62
N GLU A 95 -8.47 -14.08 -6.33
CA GLU A 95 -9.75 -13.39 -6.50
C GLU A 95 -10.38 -12.79 -5.22
N ILE A 96 -9.79 -11.71 -4.69
CA ILE A 96 -10.26 -11.02 -3.47
C ILE A 96 -11.72 -10.54 -3.55
N SER A 97 -12.22 -10.28 -4.76
CA SER A 97 -13.60 -9.82 -5.01
C SER A 97 -14.65 -10.83 -4.58
N GLN A 98 -14.29 -12.12 -4.41
CA GLN A 98 -15.20 -13.17 -3.95
C GLN A 98 -15.54 -13.08 -2.45
N VAL A 99 -14.96 -12.12 -1.72
CA VAL A 99 -15.24 -11.86 -0.30
C VAL A 99 -15.88 -10.50 -0.15
N LEU A 100 -16.84 -10.38 0.77
CA LEU A 100 -17.46 -9.11 1.09
C LEU A 100 -16.40 -8.07 1.49
N PRO A 101 -16.52 -6.81 1.02
CA PRO A 101 -15.58 -5.72 1.32
C PRO A 101 -15.03 -5.65 2.75
N HIS A 102 -15.92 -5.66 3.75
CA HIS A 102 -15.50 -5.56 5.16
C HIS A 102 -14.65 -6.77 5.59
N ALA A 103 -15.01 -7.97 5.13
CA ALA A 103 -14.34 -9.20 5.52
C ALA A 103 -12.96 -9.29 4.86
N ALA A 104 -12.81 -8.82 3.62
CA ALA A 104 -11.53 -8.78 2.93
C ALA A 104 -10.48 -7.98 3.73
N GLY A 105 -10.84 -6.79 4.22
CA GLY A 105 -9.97 -5.96 5.04
C GLY A 105 -9.60 -6.58 6.39
N GLU A 106 -10.54 -7.25 7.05
CA GLU A 106 -10.29 -7.96 8.31
C GLU A 106 -9.40 -9.19 8.11
N ILE A 107 -9.67 -9.98 7.07
CA ILE A 107 -8.91 -11.19 6.72
C ILE A 107 -7.47 -10.82 6.34
N ALA A 108 -7.28 -9.84 5.46
CA ALA A 108 -5.96 -9.36 5.06
C ALA A 108 -5.15 -8.91 6.29
N TYR A 109 -5.79 -8.15 7.18
CA TYR A 109 -5.16 -7.69 8.41
C TYR A 109 -4.81 -8.84 9.37
N MET A 110 -5.71 -9.82 9.51
CA MET A 110 -5.50 -11.01 10.34
C MET A 110 -4.33 -11.86 9.84
N ILE A 111 -4.28 -12.16 8.54
CA ILE A 111 -3.19 -12.94 7.93
C ILE A 111 -1.86 -12.21 8.16
N ALA A 112 -1.80 -10.91 7.86
CA ALA A 112 -0.61 -10.10 8.05
C ALA A 112 -0.24 -9.83 9.52
N ASN A 113 -1.07 -10.17 10.50
CA ASN A 113 -0.71 -10.11 11.92
C ASN A 113 -0.21 -11.44 12.47
N GLY A 114 -0.30 -12.54 11.71
CA GLY A 114 0.23 -13.83 12.14
C GLY A 114 -0.57 -14.51 13.26
N ARG A 115 -1.82 -14.11 13.53
CA ARG A 115 -2.60 -14.62 14.67
C ARG A 115 -4.10 -14.68 14.38
N GLY A 116 -4.70 -15.81 14.78
CA GLY A 116 -6.15 -15.99 14.75
C GLY A 116 -6.87 -15.27 15.89
N LYS A 117 -8.20 -15.29 15.87
CA LYS A 117 -9.03 -14.69 16.91
C LYS A 117 -8.94 -15.49 18.22
N SER A 118 -8.65 -14.79 19.32
CA SER A 118 -8.69 -15.41 20.65
C SER A 118 -10.13 -15.78 21.02
N ARG A 119 -10.32 -16.97 21.61
CA ARG A 119 -11.65 -17.48 21.99
C ARG A 119 -11.62 -18.07 23.39
N ALA A 120 -12.68 -17.87 24.16
CA ALA A 120 -12.85 -18.50 25.46
C ALA A 120 -13.30 -19.98 25.31
N LYS A 121 -12.93 -20.80 26.28
CA LYS A 121 -13.51 -22.10 26.59
C LYS A 121 -14.81 -21.90 27.37
N ARG A 122 -15.62 -22.95 27.48
CA ARG A 122 -16.88 -22.92 28.26
C ARG A 122 -16.67 -22.58 29.74
N ASN A 123 -15.48 -22.86 30.28
CA ASN A 123 -15.10 -22.55 31.66
C ASN A 123 -14.47 -21.16 31.84
N GLY A 124 -14.49 -20.29 30.82
CA GLY A 124 -13.94 -18.93 30.87
C GLY A 124 -12.45 -18.81 30.52
N ASP A 125 -11.70 -19.92 30.53
CA ASP A 125 -10.28 -19.91 30.15
C ASP A 125 -10.07 -19.58 28.66
N THR A 126 -8.92 -19.03 28.30
CA THR A 126 -8.60 -18.76 26.89
C THR A 126 -8.19 -20.05 26.16
N LYS A 127 -8.74 -20.29 24.96
CA LYS A 127 -8.28 -21.36 24.06
C LYS A 127 -6.93 -20.98 23.41
N PRO A 128 -6.04 -21.96 23.15
CA PRO A 128 -4.84 -21.71 22.36
C PRO A 128 -5.19 -21.05 21.03
N THR A 129 -4.61 -19.87 20.79
CA THR A 129 -4.83 -19.11 19.56
C THR A 129 -3.84 -19.58 18.51
N LYS A 130 -4.34 -19.85 17.29
CA LYS A 130 -3.49 -20.19 16.15
C LYS A 130 -2.54 -19.03 15.85
N ARG A 131 -1.28 -19.36 15.59
CA ARG A 131 -0.25 -18.40 15.17
C ARG A 131 0.36 -18.87 13.88
N TRP A 132 0.78 -17.92 13.06
CA TRP A 132 1.48 -18.22 11.84
C TRP A 132 2.52 -17.18 11.44
N ASN A 133 3.38 -17.59 10.53
CA ASN A 133 4.42 -16.80 9.90
C ASN A 133 4.35 -16.97 8.38
N VAL A 134 3.83 -15.97 7.67
CA VAL A 134 3.39 -16.10 6.28
C VAL A 134 3.73 -14.82 5.50
N LEU A 135 4.36 -15.01 4.35
CA LEU A 135 4.18 -14.11 3.22
C LEU A 135 3.04 -14.63 2.35
N PHE A 136 2.18 -13.73 1.88
CA PHE A 136 1.10 -14.12 0.99
C PHE A 136 1.02 -13.27 -0.27
N LEU A 137 0.63 -13.91 -1.37
CA LEU A 137 0.24 -13.25 -2.60
C LEU A 137 -1.27 -13.23 -2.70
N SER A 138 -1.79 -12.14 -3.22
CA SER A 138 -3.20 -11.95 -3.50
C SER A 138 -3.40 -11.41 -4.91
N SER A 139 -4.54 -11.71 -5.53
CA SER A 139 -4.95 -11.14 -6.82
C SER A 139 -6.38 -10.59 -6.75
N GLY A 140 -6.70 -9.64 -7.63
CA GLY A 140 -8.04 -9.09 -7.76
C GLY A 140 -8.14 -8.04 -8.85
N GLU A 141 -9.36 -7.62 -9.19
CA GLU A 141 -9.54 -6.51 -10.15
C GLU A 141 -9.32 -5.14 -9.49
N MET A 142 -9.74 -5.02 -8.24
CA MET A 142 -9.67 -3.81 -7.42
C MET A 142 -8.59 -3.91 -6.36
N SER A 143 -8.03 -2.77 -5.93
CA SER A 143 -7.17 -2.76 -4.75
C SER A 143 -8.00 -3.04 -3.48
N LEU A 144 -7.34 -3.41 -2.37
CA LEU A 144 -8.05 -3.57 -1.11
C LEU A 144 -8.77 -2.28 -0.67
N ALA A 145 -8.22 -1.12 -1.01
CA ALA A 145 -8.82 0.18 -0.71
C ALA A 145 -10.13 0.38 -1.47
N ASP A 146 -10.09 0.21 -2.80
CA ASP A 146 -11.26 0.39 -3.65
C ASP A 146 -12.35 -0.64 -3.31
N HIS A 147 -11.96 -1.90 -3.07
CA HIS A 147 -12.90 -2.95 -2.68
C HIS A 147 -13.60 -2.63 -1.36
N MET A 148 -12.91 -2.01 -0.39
CA MET A 148 -13.52 -1.56 0.86
C MET A 148 -14.39 -0.31 0.68
N GLU A 149 -14.00 0.59 -0.22
CA GLU A 149 -14.73 1.81 -0.54
C GLU A 149 -16.11 1.54 -1.16
N ASP A 150 -16.26 0.46 -1.94
CA ASP A 150 -17.55 -0.01 -2.47
C ASP A 150 -18.60 -0.26 -1.37
N ALA A 151 -18.17 -0.55 -0.15
CA ALA A 151 -19.04 -0.70 1.02
C ALA A 151 -19.11 0.56 1.91
N GLY A 152 -18.66 1.70 1.42
CA GLY A 152 -18.55 2.96 2.16
C GLY A 152 -17.59 2.89 3.35
N LYS A 153 -16.57 2.02 3.28
CA LYS A 153 -15.57 1.86 4.34
C LYS A 153 -14.22 2.41 3.89
N LYS A 154 -13.61 3.21 4.76
CA LYS A 154 -12.22 3.65 4.56
C LYS A 154 -11.25 2.59 5.05
N THR A 155 -10.30 2.23 4.20
CA THR A 155 -9.16 1.40 4.59
C THR A 155 -8.22 2.20 5.48
N ARG A 156 -7.64 1.55 6.48
CA ARG A 156 -6.65 2.18 7.36
C ARG A 156 -5.27 2.02 6.75
N ALA A 157 -4.40 3.02 6.87
CA ALA A 157 -3.06 2.94 6.30
C ALA A 157 -2.20 1.78 6.86
N GLY A 158 -2.53 1.28 8.06
CA GLY A 158 -1.95 0.06 8.62
C GLY A 158 -2.33 -1.24 7.88
N GLN A 159 -3.46 -1.28 7.18
CA GLN A 159 -3.88 -2.40 6.32
C GLN A 159 -3.16 -2.34 4.97
N GLU A 160 -3.05 -1.16 4.35
CA GLU A 160 -2.38 -0.98 3.05
C GLU A 160 -0.86 -1.23 3.11
N THR A 161 -0.23 -0.97 4.24
CA THR A 161 1.19 -1.33 4.43
C THR A 161 1.41 -2.82 4.67
N ARG A 162 0.37 -3.55 5.09
CA ARG A 162 0.40 -4.99 5.34
C ARG A 162 0.07 -5.82 4.10
N LEU A 163 -0.83 -5.33 3.25
CA LEU A 163 -1.10 -5.87 1.91
C LEU A 163 -0.76 -4.80 0.87
N VAL A 164 0.43 -4.91 0.28
CA VAL A 164 0.94 -3.91 -0.67
C VAL A 164 0.28 -4.13 -2.03
N ASN A 165 -0.42 -3.12 -2.52
CA ASN A 165 -1.09 -3.16 -3.83
C ASN A 165 -0.09 -2.84 -4.95
N ILE A 166 0.10 -3.75 -5.89
CA ILE A 166 0.95 -3.59 -7.06
C ILE A 166 0.08 -3.63 -8.31
N PRO A 167 0.13 -2.59 -9.17
CA PRO A 167 -0.54 -2.64 -10.46
C PRO A 167 -0.01 -3.80 -11.30
N ALA A 168 -0.92 -4.61 -11.82
CA ALA A 168 -0.65 -5.70 -12.72
C ALA A 168 -0.04 -5.17 -14.02
N ASP A 169 -0.68 -4.15 -14.60
CA ASP A 169 -0.19 -3.50 -15.80
C ASP A 169 1.19 -2.86 -15.61
N THR A 170 2.13 -3.32 -16.42
CA THR A 170 3.51 -2.82 -16.57
C THR A 170 3.58 -1.63 -17.53
N GLY A 171 2.49 -1.32 -18.24
CA GLY A 171 2.46 -0.42 -19.40
C GLY A 171 2.78 -1.12 -20.73
N ALA A 172 2.90 -2.45 -20.71
CA ALA A 172 3.17 -3.27 -21.89
C ALA A 172 2.05 -4.32 -22.10
N HIS A 173 2.20 -5.52 -21.54
CA HIS A 173 1.31 -6.65 -21.80
C HIS A 173 0.69 -7.21 -20.50
N GLY A 174 0.03 -6.33 -19.72
CA GLY A 174 -0.45 -6.69 -18.38
C GLY A 174 0.74 -6.93 -17.43
N ILE A 175 0.78 -8.07 -16.75
CA ILE A 175 1.90 -8.45 -15.87
C ILE A 175 3.23 -8.71 -16.59
N PHE A 176 3.23 -8.82 -17.92
CA PHE A 176 4.42 -9.12 -18.70
C PHE A 176 5.04 -7.84 -19.27
N ASP A 177 6.26 -7.54 -18.83
CA ASP A 177 7.13 -6.52 -19.42
C ASP A 177 7.69 -7.01 -20.77
N THR A 178 7.88 -8.32 -20.93
CA THR A 178 8.36 -8.96 -22.16
C THR A 178 7.66 -10.29 -22.42
N LEU A 179 7.41 -10.59 -23.70
CA LEU A 179 6.71 -11.78 -24.17
C LEU A 179 7.65 -12.96 -24.47
N HIS A 180 8.97 -12.74 -24.43
CA HIS A 180 9.97 -13.72 -24.85
C HIS A 180 9.69 -14.22 -26.29
N ASP A 181 9.42 -15.51 -26.45
CA ASP A 181 9.20 -16.16 -27.74
C ASP A 181 7.71 -16.22 -28.17
N TYR A 182 6.81 -15.54 -27.46
CA TYR A 182 5.37 -15.53 -27.74
C TYR A 182 4.90 -14.25 -28.41
N ASP A 183 3.85 -14.36 -29.22
CA ASP A 183 3.28 -13.24 -29.97
C ASP A 183 2.48 -12.27 -29.09
N ASP A 184 1.85 -12.77 -28.03
CA ASP A 184 1.02 -11.99 -27.12
C ASP A 184 1.01 -12.53 -25.68
N GLY A 185 0.51 -11.70 -24.76
CA GLY A 185 0.46 -12.02 -23.33
C GLY A 185 -0.50 -13.15 -22.98
N ALA A 186 -1.55 -13.39 -23.78
CA ALA A 186 -2.49 -14.48 -23.53
C ALA A 186 -1.82 -15.83 -23.84
N GLN A 187 -1.10 -15.93 -24.96
CA GLN A 187 -0.34 -17.13 -25.32
C GLN A 187 0.74 -17.44 -24.28
N LEU A 188 1.49 -16.43 -23.83
CA LEU A 188 2.48 -16.61 -22.75
C LEU A 188 1.80 -17.06 -21.44
N ALA A 189 0.67 -16.46 -21.07
CA ALA A 189 -0.06 -16.82 -19.86
C ALA A 189 -0.59 -18.26 -19.88
N ASP A 190 -1.11 -18.71 -21.02
CA ASP A 190 -1.59 -20.08 -21.22
C ASP A 190 -0.42 -21.08 -21.18
N ALA A 191 0.69 -20.76 -21.86
CA ALA A 191 1.89 -21.59 -21.84
C ALA A 191 2.48 -21.73 -20.42
N LEU A 192 2.55 -20.64 -19.66
CA LEU A 192 3.00 -20.65 -18.27
C LEU A 192 2.04 -21.42 -17.36
N THR A 193 0.73 -21.30 -17.59
CA THR A 193 -0.27 -22.10 -16.87
C THR A 193 -0.04 -23.59 -17.09
N SER A 194 0.11 -24.03 -18.35
CA SER A 194 0.37 -25.42 -18.70
C SER A 194 1.70 -25.91 -18.13
N SER A 195 2.75 -25.08 -18.19
CA SER A 195 4.09 -25.42 -17.68
C SER A 195 4.08 -25.56 -16.17
N CYS A 196 3.41 -24.67 -15.43
CA CYS A 196 3.27 -24.77 -13.98
C CYS A 196 2.46 -25.99 -13.52
N ALA A 197 1.62 -26.57 -14.38
CA ALA A 197 0.91 -27.81 -14.11
C ALA A 197 1.79 -29.07 -14.25
N GLN A 198 2.94 -28.97 -14.94
CA GLN A 198 3.84 -30.09 -15.18
C GLN A 198 5.15 -29.97 -14.38
N TYR A 199 5.66 -28.76 -14.21
CA TYR A 199 6.96 -28.48 -13.61
C TYR A 199 6.76 -27.67 -12.33
N TYR A 200 6.83 -28.34 -11.18
CA TYR A 200 6.64 -27.69 -9.88
C TYR A 200 7.35 -28.41 -8.73
N GLY A 201 7.40 -27.75 -7.56
CA GLY A 201 7.80 -28.29 -6.25
C GLY A 201 9.28 -28.66 -6.10
N THR A 202 10.06 -28.60 -7.16
CA THR A 202 11.50 -28.86 -7.12
C THR A 202 12.31 -27.66 -6.60
N PRO A 203 12.02 -26.40 -7.01
CA PRO A 203 12.82 -25.25 -6.60
C PRO A 203 12.92 -25.08 -5.08
N ILE A 204 11.79 -25.17 -4.35
CA ILE A 204 11.82 -25.00 -2.89
C ILE A 204 12.63 -26.09 -2.19
N ARG A 205 12.58 -27.34 -2.68
CA ARG A 205 13.33 -28.46 -2.07
C ARG A 205 14.83 -28.23 -2.15
N VAL A 206 15.31 -27.76 -3.30
CA VAL A 206 16.72 -27.41 -3.50
C VAL A 206 17.10 -26.20 -2.66
N PHE A 207 16.23 -25.19 -2.58
CA PHE A 207 16.46 -23.99 -1.79
C PHE A 207 16.59 -24.31 -0.29
N LEU A 208 15.64 -25.04 0.27
CA LEU A 208 15.64 -25.44 1.68
C LEU A 208 16.85 -26.32 2.02
N GLN A 209 17.23 -27.26 1.14
CA GLN A 209 18.44 -28.07 1.35
C GLN A 209 19.67 -27.17 1.47
N LYS A 210 19.85 -26.24 0.52
CA LYS A 210 21.00 -25.30 0.53
C LYS A 210 20.97 -24.33 1.70
N LEU A 211 19.79 -23.94 2.19
CA LEU A 211 19.64 -23.10 3.36
C LEU A 211 20.07 -23.82 4.64
N VAL A 212 19.67 -25.09 4.80
CA VAL A 212 20.04 -25.91 5.97
C VAL A 212 21.54 -26.20 5.98
N ASP A 213 22.16 -26.37 4.80
CA ASP A 213 23.60 -26.63 4.68
C ASP A 213 24.45 -25.36 4.89
N ALA A 214 23.84 -24.16 4.90
CA ALA A 214 24.55 -22.90 5.05
C ALA A 214 24.79 -22.51 6.53
N PRO A 215 25.91 -21.85 6.86
CA PRO A 215 26.11 -21.29 8.19
C PRO A 215 25.08 -20.19 8.49
N LEU A 216 24.11 -20.49 9.36
CA LEU A 216 22.95 -19.61 9.64
C LEU A 216 23.36 -18.19 10.06
N ASP A 217 24.38 -18.04 10.91
CA ASP A 217 24.84 -16.72 11.38
C ASP A 217 25.37 -15.86 10.22
N LYS A 218 26.10 -16.49 9.28
CA LYS A 218 26.63 -15.81 8.10
C LYS A 218 25.50 -15.43 7.16
N LEU A 219 24.54 -16.33 6.96
CA LEU A 219 23.36 -16.07 6.14
C LEU A 219 22.55 -14.89 6.70
N GLN A 220 22.22 -14.90 8.00
CA GLN A 220 21.48 -13.82 8.65
C GLN A 220 22.22 -12.48 8.55
N LYS A 221 23.55 -12.48 8.75
CA LYS A 221 24.36 -11.27 8.62
C LYS A 221 24.32 -10.71 7.20
N ASN A 222 24.48 -11.57 6.19
CA ASN A 222 24.44 -11.18 4.79
C ASN A 222 23.06 -10.63 4.39
N PHE A 223 21.97 -11.26 4.83
CA PHE A 223 20.61 -10.77 4.58
C PHE A 223 20.36 -9.41 5.22
N LYS A 224 20.72 -9.25 6.49
CA LYS A 224 20.57 -7.96 7.18
C LYS A 224 21.37 -6.86 6.50
N GLN A 225 22.57 -7.17 6.03
CA GLN A 225 23.39 -6.22 5.29
C GLN A 225 22.76 -5.86 3.94
N PHE A 226 22.34 -6.85 3.15
CA PHE A 226 21.66 -6.61 1.88
C PHE A 226 20.39 -5.75 2.06
N CYS A 227 19.55 -6.10 3.04
CA CYS A 227 18.34 -5.33 3.33
C CYS A 227 18.66 -3.89 3.72
N LYS A 228 19.74 -3.67 4.48
CA LYS A 228 20.20 -2.32 4.84
C LYS A 228 20.65 -1.55 3.59
N ASP A 229 21.46 -2.15 2.74
CA ASP A 229 22.00 -1.52 1.54
C ASP A 229 20.88 -1.15 0.56
N PHE A 230 19.94 -2.07 0.33
CA PHE A 230 18.73 -1.82 -0.47
C PHE A 230 17.91 -0.63 0.08
N MET A 231 17.73 -0.57 1.40
CA MET A 231 17.00 0.52 2.05
C MET A 231 17.73 1.87 1.92
N GLU A 232 19.06 1.88 1.97
CA GLU A 232 19.86 3.10 1.83
C GLU A 232 19.89 3.60 0.38
N GLU A 233 19.88 2.69 -0.60
CA GLU A 233 19.98 3.00 -2.02
C GLU A 233 18.63 3.36 -2.65
N HIS A 234 17.57 2.62 -2.34
CA HIS A 234 16.31 2.70 -3.09
C HIS A 234 15.14 3.32 -2.31
N VAL A 235 15.25 3.48 -0.99
CA VAL A 235 14.17 4.08 -0.18
C VAL A 235 14.53 5.52 0.21
N PRO A 236 13.76 6.54 -0.23
CA PRO A 236 14.07 7.93 0.08
C PRO A 236 14.13 8.20 1.59
N LYS A 237 15.14 8.95 2.06
CA LYS A 237 15.42 9.15 3.49
C LYS A 237 14.26 9.80 4.26
N ASP A 238 13.57 10.75 3.61
CA ASP A 238 12.43 11.50 4.18
C ASP A 238 11.08 10.81 3.99
N SER A 239 11.10 9.55 3.54
CA SER A 239 9.91 8.71 3.41
C SER A 239 9.19 8.52 4.74
N SER A 240 7.85 8.48 4.67
CA SER A 240 7.00 8.13 5.81
C SER A 240 7.34 6.73 6.37
N GLY A 241 7.00 6.48 7.65
CA GLY A 241 7.21 5.16 8.27
C GLY A 241 6.52 4.01 7.54
N GLN A 242 5.42 4.31 6.83
CA GLN A 242 4.71 3.36 5.97
C GLN A 242 5.56 2.93 4.76
N VAL A 243 6.13 3.91 4.06
CA VAL A 243 7.01 3.70 2.90
C VAL A 243 8.29 2.96 3.30
N LYS A 244 8.85 3.25 4.47
CA LYS A 244 9.98 2.50 5.04
C LYS A 244 9.61 1.06 5.38
N ARG A 245 8.41 0.80 5.90
CA ARG A 245 7.93 -0.57 6.20
C ARG A 245 7.77 -1.40 4.93
N VAL A 246 7.19 -0.82 3.88
CA VAL A 246 7.04 -1.50 2.59
C VAL A 246 8.42 -1.74 1.95
N GLY A 247 9.32 -0.75 2.01
CA GLY A 247 10.70 -0.89 1.54
C GLY A 247 11.43 -2.10 2.14
N ARG A 248 11.28 -2.35 3.46
CA ARG A 248 11.87 -3.52 4.13
C ARG A 248 11.33 -4.86 3.59
N ARG A 249 10.05 -4.90 3.21
CA ARG A 249 9.47 -6.10 2.58
C ARG A 249 10.08 -6.33 1.20
N PHE A 250 10.20 -5.28 0.39
CA PHE A 250 10.85 -5.37 -0.92
C PHE A 250 12.33 -5.74 -0.83
N SER A 251 13.04 -5.23 0.17
CA SER A 251 14.45 -5.58 0.39
C SER A 251 14.61 -7.06 0.74
N LEU A 252 13.70 -7.62 1.57
CA LEU A 252 13.67 -9.05 1.87
C LEU A 252 13.38 -9.89 0.62
N ILE A 253 12.41 -9.48 -0.19
CA ILE A 253 12.04 -10.18 -1.42
C ILE A 253 13.20 -10.17 -2.42
N ALA A 254 13.84 -9.01 -2.63
CA ALA A 254 15.03 -8.88 -3.46
C ALA A 254 16.14 -9.81 -2.97
N ALA A 255 16.48 -9.74 -1.68
CA ALA A 255 17.53 -10.58 -1.09
C ALA A 255 17.28 -12.08 -1.29
N ALA A 256 16.01 -12.52 -1.17
CA ALA A 256 15.63 -13.91 -1.36
C ALA A 256 15.77 -14.36 -2.82
N GLY A 257 15.36 -13.51 -3.78
CA GLY A 257 15.53 -13.77 -5.20
C GLY A 257 17.00 -13.80 -5.63
N GLU A 258 17.82 -12.88 -5.13
CA GLU A 258 19.28 -12.88 -5.36
C GLU A 258 19.94 -14.11 -4.75
N LEU A 259 19.54 -14.52 -3.54
CA LEU A 259 20.04 -15.75 -2.93
C LEU A 259 19.68 -16.96 -3.81
N ALA A 260 18.42 -17.12 -4.20
CA ALA A 260 17.99 -18.24 -5.05
C ALA A 260 18.75 -18.26 -6.39
N THR A 261 19.05 -17.08 -6.93
CA THR A 261 19.86 -16.91 -8.15
C THR A 261 21.32 -17.31 -7.94
N SER A 262 21.98 -16.82 -6.88
CA SER A 262 23.36 -17.21 -6.52
C SER A 262 23.51 -18.72 -6.27
N LEU A 263 22.44 -19.35 -5.79
CA LEU A 263 22.35 -20.79 -5.58
C LEU A 263 22.04 -21.57 -6.87
N ARG A 264 21.93 -20.90 -8.03
CA ARG A 264 21.62 -21.47 -9.35
C ARG A 264 20.26 -22.17 -9.40
N ILE A 265 19.26 -21.66 -8.68
CA ILE A 265 17.91 -22.23 -8.63
C ILE A 265 16.99 -21.56 -9.64
N THR A 266 17.09 -20.24 -9.79
CA THR A 266 16.22 -19.48 -10.69
C THR A 266 16.67 -19.57 -12.15
N GLY A 267 17.98 -19.47 -12.39
CA GLY A 267 18.58 -19.33 -13.72
C GLY A 267 18.69 -17.88 -14.20
N TRP A 268 18.33 -16.90 -13.38
CA TRP A 268 18.39 -15.48 -13.72
C TRP A 268 19.82 -14.92 -13.64
N LYS A 269 20.00 -13.67 -14.11
CA LYS A 269 21.26 -12.94 -13.91
C LYS A 269 21.27 -12.29 -12.54
N GLU A 270 22.47 -12.13 -11.99
CA GLU A 270 22.66 -11.39 -10.74
C GLU A 270 22.14 -9.95 -10.88
N GLY A 271 21.35 -9.51 -9.91
CA GLY A 271 20.71 -8.20 -9.90
C GLY A 271 19.30 -8.16 -10.52
N ASP A 272 18.83 -9.21 -11.21
CA ASP A 272 17.50 -9.21 -11.81
C ASP A 272 16.38 -9.19 -10.76
N ALA A 273 16.55 -9.93 -9.65
CA ALA A 273 15.58 -9.91 -8.56
C ALA A 273 15.52 -8.54 -7.88
N THR A 274 16.67 -7.90 -7.70
CA THR A 274 16.78 -6.54 -7.15
C THR A 274 16.11 -5.53 -8.07
N LYS A 275 16.40 -5.56 -9.38
CA LYS A 275 15.77 -4.67 -10.37
C LYS A 275 14.25 -4.82 -10.38
N ALA A 276 13.75 -6.05 -10.40
CA ALA A 276 12.31 -6.32 -10.36
C ALA A 276 11.65 -5.78 -9.08
N ALA A 277 12.29 -5.97 -7.92
CA ALA A 277 11.81 -5.42 -6.66
C ALA A 277 11.78 -3.89 -6.67
N VAL A 278 12.80 -3.24 -7.22
CA VAL A 278 12.86 -1.76 -7.34
C VAL A 278 11.78 -1.22 -8.28
N ILE A 279 11.58 -1.85 -9.44
CA ILE A 279 10.52 -1.47 -10.40
C ILE A 279 9.15 -1.54 -9.70
N CYS A 280 8.82 -2.70 -9.12
CA CYS A 280 7.54 -2.89 -8.45
C CYS A 280 7.35 -1.97 -7.23
N TYR A 281 8.43 -1.68 -6.48
CA TYR A 281 8.39 -0.72 -5.38
C TYR A 281 8.11 0.71 -5.85
N ASN A 282 8.72 1.13 -6.95
CA ASN A 282 8.48 2.44 -7.54
C ASN A 282 7.08 2.56 -8.13
N ASP A 283 6.56 1.50 -8.76
CA ASP A 283 5.19 1.45 -9.25
C ASP A 283 4.18 1.51 -8.09
N TRP A 284 4.49 0.87 -6.95
CA TRP A 284 3.71 1.04 -5.73
C TRP A 284 3.74 2.48 -5.20
N ILE A 285 4.92 3.12 -5.14
CA ILE A 285 5.04 4.52 -4.70
C ILE A 285 4.20 5.42 -5.62
N LYS A 286 4.29 5.22 -6.94
CA LYS A 286 3.55 5.98 -7.93
C LYS A 286 2.04 5.79 -7.76
N TYR A 287 1.58 4.54 -7.63
CA TYR A 287 0.17 4.23 -7.40
C TYR A 287 -0.36 4.85 -6.10
N ARG A 288 0.44 4.83 -5.04
CA ARG A 288 0.12 5.47 -3.75
C ARG A 288 0.06 7.01 -3.81
N GLY A 289 0.54 7.61 -4.90
CA GLY A 289 0.63 9.06 -5.09
C GLY A 289 1.92 9.69 -4.54
N GLY A 290 2.92 8.89 -4.14
CA GLY A 290 4.24 9.37 -3.71
C GLY A 290 4.68 8.90 -2.31
N THR A 291 5.77 9.52 -1.81
CA THR A 291 6.48 9.11 -0.58
C THR A 291 5.90 9.71 0.71
N GLY A 292 5.04 10.72 0.58
CA GLY A 292 4.34 11.41 1.66
C GLY A 292 3.34 10.53 2.42
N GLN A 293 2.63 11.07 3.40
CA GLN A 293 1.56 10.34 4.08
C GLN A 293 0.27 10.43 3.26
N GLN A 294 -0.34 9.30 2.88
CA GLN A 294 -1.59 9.26 2.10
C GLN A 294 -2.73 10.02 2.82
N GLU A 295 -2.74 9.97 4.15
CA GLU A 295 -3.65 10.75 4.99
C GLU A 295 -3.49 12.26 4.78
N GLU A 296 -2.26 12.76 4.57
CA GLU A 296 -2.02 14.19 4.30
C GLU A 296 -2.57 14.60 2.93
N LYS A 297 -2.43 13.77 1.88
CA LYS A 297 -2.97 14.07 0.55
C LYS A 297 -4.49 14.10 0.55
N VAL A 298 -5.13 13.11 1.18
CA VAL A 298 -6.60 13.08 1.32
C VAL A 298 -7.10 14.33 2.04
N VAL A 299 -6.38 14.77 3.09
CA VAL A 299 -6.66 16.02 3.80
C VAL A 299 -6.57 17.22 2.85
N LEU A 300 -5.46 17.35 2.10
CA LEU A 300 -5.25 18.48 1.18
C LEU A 300 -6.33 18.53 0.08
N SER A 301 -6.62 17.40 -0.57
CA SER A 301 -7.64 17.31 -1.61
C SER A 301 -9.04 17.63 -1.09
N GLN A 302 -9.42 17.12 0.09
CA GLN A 302 -10.73 17.40 0.68
C GLN A 302 -10.90 18.90 1.00
N ILE A 303 -9.85 19.53 1.55
CA ILE A 303 -9.90 20.94 1.93
C ILE A 303 -9.91 21.83 0.70
N LYS A 304 -9.07 21.54 -0.28
CA LYS A 304 -9.07 22.23 -1.58
C LYS A 304 -10.45 22.17 -2.22
N HIS A 305 -11.05 20.98 -2.29
CA HIS A 305 -12.39 20.80 -2.85
C HIS A 305 -13.45 21.66 -2.14
N PHE A 306 -13.38 21.78 -0.80
CA PHE A 306 -14.28 22.66 -0.05
C PHE A 306 -14.13 24.12 -0.48
N PHE A 307 -12.90 24.63 -0.60
CA PHE A 307 -12.66 26.01 -1.00
C PHE A 307 -12.97 26.27 -2.48
N GLU A 308 -12.77 25.30 -3.36
CA GLU A 308 -13.20 25.39 -4.77
C GLU A 308 -14.72 25.49 -4.90
N GLN A 309 -15.48 24.72 -4.11
CA GLN A 309 -16.95 24.71 -4.15
C GLN A 309 -17.57 25.90 -3.41
N HIS A 310 -16.92 26.40 -2.36
CA HIS A 310 -17.56 27.29 -1.38
C HIS A 310 -16.80 28.58 -1.08
N GLY A 311 -15.63 28.81 -1.70
CA GLY A 311 -14.76 29.96 -1.43
C GLY A 311 -15.46 31.31 -1.57
N GLU A 312 -16.32 31.48 -2.58
CA GLU A 312 -17.07 32.72 -2.79
C GLU A 312 -18.40 32.78 -2.04
N SER A 313 -19.09 31.65 -1.88
CA SER A 313 -20.48 31.59 -1.44
C SER A 313 -20.65 31.51 0.08
N ARG A 314 -19.71 30.88 0.79
CA ARG A 314 -19.77 30.66 2.24
C ARG A 314 -18.87 31.59 3.06
N PHE A 315 -18.11 32.48 2.41
CA PHE A 315 -17.21 33.44 3.06
C PHE A 315 -17.62 34.88 2.81
N THR A 316 -17.90 35.63 3.88
CA THR A 316 -18.28 37.04 3.78
C THR A 316 -17.02 37.91 3.51
N PRO A 317 -17.00 38.73 2.46
CA PRO A 317 -15.89 39.67 2.21
C PRO A 317 -15.87 40.78 3.27
N LEU A 318 -14.70 41.04 3.87
CA LEU A 318 -14.55 42.07 4.91
C LEU A 318 -14.21 43.46 4.39
N ASN A 319 -13.76 43.58 3.14
CA ASN A 319 -13.20 44.81 2.59
C ASN A 319 -14.05 45.43 1.46
N THR A 320 -15.33 45.06 1.33
CA THR A 320 -16.20 45.66 0.30
C THR A 320 -17.11 46.73 0.90
N ASP A 321 -16.83 48.00 0.58
CA ASP A 321 -17.76 49.14 0.67
C ASP A 321 -18.92 48.98 -0.34
N SER A 322 -19.47 47.78 -0.46
CA SER A 322 -20.53 47.48 -1.41
C SER A 322 -21.86 48.02 -0.87
N GLN A 323 -22.50 48.90 -1.63
CA GLN A 323 -23.88 49.36 -1.41
C GLN A 323 -24.91 48.22 -1.33
N TYR A 324 -24.54 47.00 -1.72
CA TYR A 324 -25.36 45.79 -1.64
C TYR A 324 -24.68 44.75 -0.73
N PRO A 325 -25.11 44.58 0.53
CA PRO A 325 -24.55 43.53 1.39
C PRO A 325 -24.85 42.16 0.81
N SER A 326 -23.80 41.41 0.43
CA SER A 326 -23.97 40.05 -0.07
C SER A 326 -24.50 39.14 1.04
N LYS A 327 -25.63 38.47 0.77
CA LYS A 327 -26.18 37.47 1.69
C LYS A 327 -25.33 36.20 1.59
N THR A 328 -24.45 35.99 2.57
CA THR A 328 -23.71 34.73 2.71
C THR A 328 -24.62 33.66 3.33
N ILE A 329 -24.99 32.65 2.55
CA ILE A 329 -25.79 31.51 3.02
C ILE A 329 -24.85 30.47 3.64
N ASN A 330 -25.26 29.82 4.73
CA ASN A 330 -24.47 28.80 5.44
C ASN A 330 -23.03 29.26 5.75
N ARG A 331 -22.85 30.49 6.25
CA ARG A 331 -21.52 31.09 6.47
C ARG A 331 -20.54 30.16 7.19
N ALA A 332 -19.39 29.91 6.55
CA ALA A 332 -18.26 29.15 7.12
C ALA A 332 -17.17 30.08 7.68
N GLY A 333 -17.12 31.34 7.24
CA GLY A 333 -16.10 32.28 7.66
C GLY A 333 -16.16 33.62 6.93
N TYR A 334 -15.02 34.28 6.85
CA TYR A 334 -14.83 35.55 6.15
C TYR A 334 -13.59 35.49 5.25
N ARG A 335 -13.53 36.34 4.23
CA ARG A 335 -12.36 36.50 3.38
C ARG A 335 -11.80 37.92 3.49
N LYS A 336 -10.48 38.04 3.53
CA LYS A 336 -9.79 39.32 3.66
C LYS A 336 -8.57 39.33 2.75
N MET A 337 -8.40 40.44 2.05
CA MET A 337 -7.25 40.66 1.18
C MET A 337 -5.98 40.79 2.02
N ASN A 338 -4.95 40.03 1.65
CA ASN A 338 -3.62 40.04 2.24
C ASN A 338 -2.71 41.06 1.55
N GLU A 339 -1.46 41.16 2.00
CA GLU A 339 -0.48 42.13 1.49
C GLU A 339 -0.11 41.88 0.02
N ASP A 340 -0.24 40.62 -0.44
CA ASP A 340 0.04 40.19 -1.82
C ASP A 340 -1.16 40.36 -2.76
N GLY A 341 -2.27 40.94 -2.28
CA GLY A 341 -3.48 41.15 -3.07
C GLY A 341 -4.36 39.91 -3.27
N GLN A 342 -4.07 38.81 -2.58
CA GLN A 342 -4.90 37.60 -2.57
C GLN A 342 -5.86 37.61 -1.38
N GLU A 343 -6.97 36.88 -1.44
CA GLU A 343 -7.93 36.81 -0.34
C GLU A 343 -7.77 35.55 0.51
N ASP A 344 -7.24 35.72 1.71
CA ASP A 344 -7.14 34.65 2.69
C ASP A 344 -8.49 34.37 3.36
N PHE A 345 -8.72 33.09 3.69
CA PHE A 345 -9.94 32.58 4.29
C PHE A 345 -9.82 32.47 5.81
N TYR A 346 -10.68 33.16 6.54
CA TYR A 346 -10.74 33.11 7.99
C TYR A 346 -11.94 32.25 8.40
N VAL A 347 -11.66 30.98 8.65
CA VAL A 347 -12.66 29.93 8.90
C VAL A 347 -13.04 29.90 10.38
N LEU A 348 -14.35 29.85 10.65
CA LEU A 348 -14.87 29.70 12.01
C LEU A 348 -14.57 28.29 12.57
N PRO A 349 -14.31 28.15 13.89
CA PRO A 349 -13.85 26.88 14.45
C PRO A 349 -14.82 25.72 14.28
N GLU A 350 -16.13 25.96 14.42
CA GLU A 350 -17.12 24.90 14.27
C GLU A 350 -17.25 24.49 12.79
N SER A 351 -17.36 25.45 11.86
CA SER A 351 -17.35 25.14 10.42
C SER A 351 -16.08 24.42 9.98
N PHE A 352 -14.92 24.77 10.55
CA PHE A 352 -13.68 24.05 10.29
C PHE A 352 -13.78 22.58 10.73
N LYS A 353 -14.34 22.31 11.92
CA LYS A 353 -14.49 20.94 12.44
C LYS A 353 -15.57 20.13 11.71
N THR A 354 -16.75 20.71 11.53
CA THR A 354 -17.94 19.99 11.07
C THR A 354 -18.00 19.87 9.56
N ASP A 355 -17.65 20.94 8.85
CA ASP A 355 -17.88 21.04 7.41
C ASP A 355 -16.59 20.73 6.64
N ILE A 356 -15.48 21.40 7.01
CA ILE A 356 -14.21 21.25 6.30
C ILE A 356 -13.52 19.95 6.69
N CYS A 357 -13.40 19.68 7.99
CA CYS A 357 -12.78 18.46 8.52
C CYS A 357 -13.75 17.29 8.66
N HIS A 358 -14.88 17.28 7.93
CA HIS A 358 -15.87 16.22 8.05
C HIS A 358 -15.23 14.82 7.89
N GLY A 359 -15.38 13.97 8.90
CA GLY A 359 -14.80 12.63 8.92
C GLY A 359 -13.28 12.56 9.14
N LEU A 360 -12.64 13.66 9.52
CA LEU A 360 -11.19 13.79 9.79
C LEU A 360 -10.96 14.43 11.17
N ASP A 361 -9.82 14.15 11.80
CA ASP A 361 -9.44 14.85 13.04
C ASP A 361 -8.96 16.28 12.72
N HIS A 362 -9.73 17.28 13.14
CA HIS A 362 -9.41 18.70 12.91
C HIS A 362 -8.03 19.15 13.41
N LYS A 363 -7.48 18.53 14.46
CA LYS A 363 -6.13 18.85 14.94
C LYS A 363 -5.07 18.33 13.98
N PHE A 364 -5.21 17.09 13.52
CA PHE A 364 -4.37 16.53 12.47
C PHE A 364 -4.43 17.41 11.22
N VAL A 365 -5.63 17.74 10.73
CA VAL A 365 -5.83 18.61 9.56
C VAL A 365 -5.11 19.94 9.70
N ALA A 366 -5.29 20.64 10.83
CA ALA A 366 -4.64 21.92 11.08
C ALA A 366 -3.09 21.81 11.07
N ASN A 367 -2.53 20.72 11.59
CA ASN A 367 -1.09 20.48 11.56
C ASN A 367 -0.59 20.18 10.14
N VAL A 368 -1.37 19.45 9.33
CA VAL A 368 -1.03 19.20 7.91
C VAL A 368 -0.99 20.52 7.13
N LEU A 369 -2.03 21.35 7.27
CA LEU A 369 -2.05 22.66 6.61
C LEU A 369 -0.91 23.56 7.09
N LEU A 370 -0.57 23.55 8.38
CA LEU A 370 0.54 24.32 8.92
C LEU A 370 1.89 23.84 8.36
N LYS A 371 2.10 22.53 8.28
CA LYS A 371 3.31 21.91 7.71
C LYS A 371 3.54 22.32 6.25
N HIS A 372 2.46 22.40 5.46
CA HIS A 372 2.51 22.80 4.04
C HIS A 372 2.43 24.32 3.82
N GLY A 373 2.42 25.13 4.89
CA GLY A 373 2.35 26.59 4.80
C GLY A 373 1.01 27.13 4.30
N LEU A 374 -0.04 26.30 4.35
CA LEU A 374 -1.40 26.64 3.92
C LEU A 374 -2.25 27.21 5.06
N LEU A 375 -1.87 26.93 6.31
CA LEU A 375 -2.45 27.56 7.50
C LEU A 375 -1.51 28.62 8.03
N ILE A 376 -2.02 29.84 8.22
CA ILE A 376 -1.27 30.97 8.77
C ILE A 376 -1.45 30.98 10.30
N PRO A 377 -0.40 30.67 11.09
CA PRO A 377 -0.50 30.60 12.54
C PRO A 377 -0.60 31.99 13.19
N ASP A 378 -0.93 32.04 14.48
CA ASP A 378 -0.79 33.27 15.27
C ASP A 378 0.69 33.58 15.59
N SER A 379 0.95 34.74 16.19
CA SER A 379 2.31 35.17 16.57
C SER A 379 3.00 34.23 17.56
N THR A 380 2.27 33.29 18.17
CA THR A 380 2.79 32.29 19.10
C THR A 380 2.90 30.90 18.47
N GLY A 381 2.62 30.77 17.17
CA GLY A 381 2.68 29.51 16.43
C GLY A 381 1.45 28.63 16.59
N ARG A 382 0.35 29.11 17.19
CA ARG A 382 -0.88 28.33 17.32
C ARG A 382 -1.63 28.28 16.00
N THR A 383 -2.29 27.15 15.75
CA THR A 383 -3.09 26.89 14.54
C THR A 383 -4.37 27.73 14.42
N THR A 384 -4.72 28.49 15.45
CA THR A 384 -5.84 29.43 15.42
C THR A 384 -5.38 30.81 15.79
N ARG A 385 -6.03 31.84 15.26
CA ARG A 385 -5.72 33.26 15.48
C ARG A 385 -6.91 33.97 16.10
N ALA A 386 -6.65 34.91 17.02
CA ALA A 386 -7.70 35.78 17.53
C ALA A 386 -7.88 36.96 16.58
N GLU A 387 -9.03 37.04 15.93
CA GLU A 387 -9.33 38.05 14.92
C GLU A 387 -10.60 38.81 15.32
N ARG A 388 -10.71 40.08 14.92
CA ARG A 388 -11.87 40.91 15.25
C ARG A 388 -13.07 40.43 14.44
N ALA A 389 -14.14 40.03 15.11
CA ALA A 389 -15.34 39.58 14.43
C ALA A 389 -16.09 40.77 13.80
N PRO A 390 -16.54 40.66 12.54
CA PRO A 390 -17.26 41.75 11.85
C PRO A 390 -18.55 42.17 12.56
N TRP A 391 -19.20 41.23 13.25
CA TRP A 391 -20.47 41.45 13.96
C TRP A 391 -20.30 41.86 15.43
N ALA A 392 -19.07 41.87 15.96
CA ALA A 392 -18.84 42.17 17.37
C ALA A 392 -17.89 43.36 17.55
N LYS A 393 -18.44 44.49 18.01
CA LYS A 393 -17.67 45.74 18.19
C LYS A 393 -16.55 45.63 19.22
N LYS A 394 -16.63 44.70 20.19
CA LYS A 394 -15.72 44.57 21.35
C LYS A 394 -15.18 43.15 21.62
N SER A 395 -15.42 42.16 20.76
CA SER A 395 -14.91 40.80 20.98
C SER A 395 -14.12 40.26 19.79
N THR A 396 -13.05 39.51 20.10
CA THR A 396 -12.27 38.73 19.15
C THR A 396 -12.80 37.31 19.10
N THR A 397 -12.85 36.72 17.91
CA THR A 397 -13.18 35.32 17.69
C THR A 397 -11.93 34.58 17.26
N ARG A 398 -11.72 33.36 17.77
CA ARG A 398 -10.64 32.51 17.27
C ARG A 398 -11.05 31.90 15.93
N VAL A 399 -10.16 31.92 14.95
CA VAL A 399 -10.38 31.39 13.60
C VAL A 399 -9.16 30.64 13.08
N TYR A 400 -9.38 29.76 12.11
CA TYR A 400 -8.32 29.16 11.32
C TYR A 400 -8.07 30.05 10.10
N CYS A 401 -6.82 30.46 9.88
CA CYS A 401 -6.47 31.32 8.76
C CYS A 401 -5.91 30.48 7.60
N ILE A 402 -6.82 30.20 6.67
CA ILE A 402 -6.74 29.69 5.31
C ILE A 402 -5.92 30.50 4.29
N SER A 403 -4.69 30.16 3.92
CA SER A 403 -4.03 30.91 2.84
C SER A 403 -4.76 30.69 1.50
N ALA A 404 -4.92 31.75 0.70
CA ALA A 404 -5.46 31.70 -0.66
C ALA A 404 -4.74 30.68 -1.55
N ARG A 405 -3.46 30.40 -1.24
CA ARG A 405 -2.63 29.38 -1.89
C ARG A 405 -3.29 28.00 -1.93
N ILE A 406 -4.23 27.70 -1.03
CA ILE A 406 -5.01 26.44 -1.02
C ILE A 406 -5.72 26.14 -2.36
N LEU A 407 -5.97 27.16 -3.18
CA LEU A 407 -6.60 27.04 -4.49
C LEU A 407 -5.60 26.83 -5.64
N GLU A 408 -4.29 26.92 -5.38
CA GLU A 408 -3.28 26.78 -6.43
C GLU A 408 -3.14 25.33 -6.92
N ASN A 409 -2.74 25.18 -8.18
CA ASN A 409 -2.70 23.87 -8.86
C ASN A 409 -1.64 22.92 -8.29
N TYR A 410 -0.51 23.46 -7.80
CA TYR A 410 0.62 22.65 -7.31
C TYR A 410 0.29 21.80 -6.07
N ILE A 411 -0.80 22.10 -5.35
CA ILE A 411 -1.21 21.34 -4.16
C ILE A 411 -1.60 19.91 -4.49
N ASN A 412 -2.07 19.64 -5.72
CA ASN A 412 -2.38 18.30 -6.17
C ASN A 412 -1.11 17.44 -6.38
N GLU A 413 0.06 18.08 -6.46
CA GLU A 413 1.36 17.45 -6.69
C GLU A 413 2.18 17.24 -5.40
N MET A 414 1.76 17.85 -4.28
CA MET A 414 2.32 17.63 -2.93
C MET A 414 1.86 16.28 -2.36
#